data_AF-A0A0D2MLB6-F1
#
_entry.id   AF-A0A0D2MLB6-F1
#
_cell.length_a   1.000
_cell.length_b   1.000
_cell.length_c   1.000
_cell.angle_alpha   90.00
_cell.angle_beta   90.00
_cell.angle_gamma   90.00
#
_symmetry.space_group_name_H-M   'P 1'
#
loop_
_entity.id
_entity.type
_entity.pdbx_description
1 polymer ?
#
loop_
_entity_poly.entity_id
_entity_poly.type
_entity_poly.pdbx_seq_one_letter_code
_entity_poly.pdbx_strand_id
1 'polypeptide(L)'
;MEHYFSEPLPSFRDVPPAEKQLLFVQKLHLCAFTFDFSDPSKRVREKELKRQTLLELVDYANSGQGKFTEAVSEDIVFMLSQNLFRTLPPSRSHDVDNFDPEEEEPLLEPAWPHLQIVYEFLLRYVVSNDTDAKVAKK
;
A
#
# COMPACT_ATOMS: atom_id res chain seq x y z
N MET A 1 13.00 12.80 -0.22
CA MET A 1 12.11 11.60 -0.21
C MET A 1 12.59 10.53 -1.19
N GLU A 2 13.16 10.86 -2.36
CA GLU A 2 13.71 9.87 -3.30
C GLU A 2 14.93 9.08 -2.77
N HIS A 3 15.73 9.67 -1.88
CA HIS A 3 16.87 8.99 -1.25
C HIS A 3 16.48 7.83 -0.32
N TYR A 4 15.22 7.72 0.12
CA TYR A 4 14.82 6.66 1.06
C TYR A 4 14.82 5.25 0.46
N PHE A 5 14.80 5.13 -0.88
CA PHE A 5 14.91 3.84 -1.57
C PHE A 5 16.35 3.50 -2.00
N SER A 6 17.37 4.22 -1.51
CA SER A 6 18.77 3.88 -1.80
C SER A 6 19.22 2.61 -1.07
N GLU A 7 18.71 2.38 0.14
CA GLU A 7 19.07 1.24 0.98
C GLU A 7 17.82 0.55 1.55
N PRO A 8 17.79 -0.79 1.59
CA PRO A 8 16.68 -1.52 2.19
C PRO A 8 16.66 -1.34 3.72
N LEU A 9 15.47 -1.14 4.29
CA LEU A 9 15.27 -1.22 5.73
C LEU A 9 15.44 -2.68 6.22
N PRO A 10 15.89 -2.92 7.46
CA PRO A 10 16.02 -4.27 8.02
C PRO A 10 14.72 -5.08 7.94
N SER A 11 14.82 -6.42 7.93
CA SER A 11 13.64 -7.28 8.01
C SER A 11 13.07 -7.30 9.43
N PHE A 12 11.75 -7.45 9.57
CA PHE A 12 11.11 -7.69 10.87
C PHE A 12 11.61 -8.94 11.60
N ARG A 13 12.26 -9.87 10.89
CA ARG A 13 12.85 -11.09 11.48
C ARG A 13 14.19 -10.81 12.16
N ASP A 14 14.88 -9.76 11.73
CA ASP A 14 16.26 -9.47 12.14
C ASP A 14 16.33 -8.47 13.30
N VAL A 15 15.20 -7.92 13.74
CA VAL A 15 15.13 -6.92 14.82
C VAL A 15 14.42 -7.46 16.08
N PRO A 16 14.83 -7.03 17.28
CA PRO A 16 14.17 -7.39 18.53
C PRO A 16 12.69 -6.96 18.57
N PRO A 17 11.82 -7.66 19.31
CA PRO A 17 10.40 -7.31 19.42
C PRO A 17 10.13 -5.85 19.83
N ALA A 18 10.97 -5.27 20.69
CA ALA A 18 10.86 -3.89 21.15
C ALA A 18 11.04 -2.85 20.03
N GLU A 19 11.82 -3.17 19.00
CA GLU A 19 12.12 -2.25 17.88
C GLU A 19 11.14 -2.43 16.70
N LYS A 20 10.38 -3.54 16.68
CA LYS A 20 9.48 -3.87 15.56
C LYS A 20 8.44 -2.79 15.30
N GLN A 21 7.92 -2.13 16.34
CA GLN A 21 6.95 -1.07 16.14
C GLN A 21 7.59 0.16 15.48
N LEU A 22 8.75 0.60 15.96
CA LEU A 22 9.45 1.72 15.31
C LEU A 22 9.76 1.42 13.83
N LEU A 23 10.22 0.20 13.54
CA LEU A 23 10.48 -0.25 12.17
C LEU A 23 9.20 -0.30 11.32
N PHE A 24 8.06 -0.67 11.91
CA PHE A 24 6.77 -0.70 11.23
C PHE A 24 6.36 0.71 10.76
N VAL A 25 6.47 1.72 11.62
CA VAL A 25 6.22 3.13 11.25
C VAL A 25 7.16 3.59 10.13
N GLN A 26 8.45 3.28 10.23
CA GLN A 26 9.43 3.63 9.18
C GLN A 26 9.08 3.00 7.82
N LYS A 27 8.68 1.72 7.81
CA LYS A 27 8.26 1.03 6.59
C LYS A 27 6.94 1.59 6.04
N LEU A 28 5.99 2.01 6.89
CA LEU A 28 4.77 2.70 6.46
C LEU A 28 5.10 4.01 5.73
N HIS A 29 5.98 4.83 6.29
CA HIS A 29 6.42 6.09 5.66
C HIS A 29 7.16 5.86 4.35
N LEU A 30 8.02 4.83 4.27
CA LEU A 30 8.67 4.43 3.03
C LEU A 30 7.63 4.05 1.96
N CYS A 31 6.63 3.25 2.34
CA CYS A 31 5.56 2.79 1.46
C CYS A 31 4.53 3.87 1.09
N ALA A 32 4.51 5.01 1.78
CA ALA A 32 3.67 6.14 1.42
C ALA A 32 4.12 6.82 0.11
N PHE A 33 5.41 6.70 -0.26
CA PHE A 33 5.92 7.27 -1.51
C PHE A 33 5.41 6.53 -2.75
N THR A 34 4.72 7.21 -3.66
CA THR A 34 4.20 6.63 -4.91
C THR A 34 5.21 6.71 -6.05
N PHE A 35 5.18 5.73 -6.95
CA PHE A 35 5.96 5.75 -8.18
C PHE A 35 5.03 5.98 -9.38
N ASP A 36 5.59 6.59 -10.42
CA ASP A 36 4.96 6.62 -11.73
C ASP A 36 5.14 5.25 -12.42
N PHE A 37 4.01 4.65 -12.80
CA PHE A 37 3.94 3.36 -13.48
C PHE A 37 3.67 3.48 -14.99
N SER A 38 3.55 4.70 -15.54
CA SER A 38 3.37 4.89 -16.98
C SER A 38 4.56 4.36 -17.79
N ASP A 39 5.76 4.37 -17.20
CA ASP A 39 6.98 3.79 -17.76
C ASP A 39 7.49 2.64 -16.85
N PRO A 40 7.34 1.37 -17.27
CA PRO A 40 7.77 0.23 -16.46
C PRO A 40 9.29 0.12 -16.35
N SER A 41 10.07 0.76 -17.22
CA SER A 41 11.54 0.68 -17.22
C SER A 41 12.20 1.62 -16.22
N LYS A 42 11.45 2.60 -15.69
CA LYS A 42 11.96 3.57 -14.71
C LYS A 42 11.82 3.06 -13.28
N ARG A 43 12.87 3.26 -12.49
CA ARG A 43 12.91 3.00 -11.04
C ARG A 43 12.52 1.56 -10.67
N VAL A 44 12.92 0.60 -11.52
CA VAL A 44 12.56 -0.82 -11.38
C VAL A 44 12.99 -1.38 -10.02
N ARG A 45 14.22 -1.05 -9.60
CA ARG A 45 14.77 -1.50 -8.32
C ARG A 45 13.98 -0.94 -7.14
N GLU A 46 13.66 0.34 -7.16
CA GLU A 46 12.95 1.02 -6.08
C GLU A 46 11.48 0.60 -6.01
N LYS A 47 10.85 0.36 -7.17
CA LYS A 47 9.52 -0.25 -7.25
C LYS A 47 9.53 -1.63 -6.59
N GLU A 48 10.48 -2.49 -6.95
CA GLU A 48 10.60 -3.83 -6.34
C GLU A 48 10.88 -3.75 -4.83
N LEU A 49 11.74 -2.81 -4.38
CA LEU A 49 12.00 -2.61 -2.96
C LEU A 49 10.73 -2.19 -2.20
N LYS A 50 9.91 -1.30 -2.77
CA LYS A 50 8.61 -0.94 -2.20
C LYS A 50 7.67 -2.15 -2.16
N ARG A 51 7.61 -2.94 -3.24
CA ARG A 51 6.78 -4.14 -3.31
C ARG A 51 7.13 -5.14 -2.19
N GLN A 52 8.41 -5.41 -1.99
CA GLN A 52 8.88 -6.30 -0.91
C GLN A 52 8.58 -5.73 0.48
N THR A 53 8.77 -4.42 0.66
CA THR A 53 8.44 -3.77 1.94
C THR A 53 6.93 -3.86 2.24
N LEU A 54 6.07 -3.65 1.24
CA LEU A 54 4.62 -3.81 1.39
C LEU A 54 4.24 -5.25 1.77
N LEU A 55 4.87 -6.26 1.17
CA LEU A 55 4.66 -7.66 1.56
C LEU A 55 5.07 -7.92 3.00
N GLU A 56 6.22 -7.41 3.44
CA GLU A 56 6.64 -7.51 4.83
C GLU A 56 5.65 -6.85 5.81
N LEU A 57 5.04 -5.72 5.42
CA LEU A 57 4.02 -5.06 6.23
C LEU A 57 2.76 -5.93 6.37
N VAL A 58 2.33 -6.60 5.29
CA VAL A 58 1.22 -7.55 5.32
C VAL A 58 1.54 -8.77 6.18
N ASP A 59 2.73 -9.35 6.02
CA ASP A 59 3.19 -10.48 6.84
C ASP A 59 3.25 -10.09 8.32
N TYR A 60 3.76 -8.89 8.63
CA TYR A 60 3.80 -8.38 9.99
C TYR A 60 2.39 -8.20 10.57
N ALA A 61 1.45 -7.63 9.79
CA ALA A 61 0.05 -7.51 10.18
C ALA A 61 -0.60 -8.87 10.46
N ASN A 62 -0.20 -9.91 9.73
CA ASN A 62 -0.74 -11.27 9.89
C ASN A 62 -0.14 -12.05 11.07
N SER A 63 1.00 -11.60 11.60
CA SER A 63 1.78 -12.35 12.60
C SER A 63 1.19 -12.39 14.01
N GLY A 64 0.08 -11.69 14.28
CA GLY A 64 -0.63 -11.75 15.56
C GLY A 64 -1.34 -10.46 15.96
N GLN A 65 -2.00 -10.46 17.12
CA GLN A 65 -2.75 -9.31 17.64
C GLN A 65 -1.82 -8.20 18.18
N GLY A 66 -2.35 -6.97 18.26
CA GLY A 66 -1.68 -5.82 18.88
C GLY A 66 -0.68 -5.06 18.00
N LYS A 67 -0.66 -5.31 16.69
CA LYS A 67 0.19 -4.55 15.74
C LYS A 67 -0.39 -3.20 15.38
N PHE A 68 -1.72 -3.13 15.30
CA PHE A 68 -2.47 -1.92 14.98
C PHE A 68 -2.90 -1.25 16.28
N THR A 69 -2.05 -0.37 16.79
CA THR A 69 -2.35 0.47 17.94
C THR A 69 -2.88 1.82 17.48
N GLU A 70 -3.59 2.54 18.36
CA GLU A 70 -4.03 3.91 18.08
C GLU A 70 -2.84 4.81 17.71
N ALA A 71 -1.68 4.61 18.34
CA ALA A 71 -0.45 5.37 18.10
C ALA A 71 0.11 5.25 16.68
N VAL A 72 -0.26 4.23 15.91
CA VAL A 72 0.19 4.06 14.51
C VAL A 72 -0.94 4.18 13.50
N SER A 73 -2.17 4.43 13.97
CA SER A 73 -3.35 4.54 13.11
C SER A 73 -3.20 5.66 12.08
N GLU A 74 -2.68 6.81 12.49
CA GLU A 74 -2.44 7.97 11.62
C GLU A 74 -1.44 7.63 10.51
N ASP A 75 -0.34 6.95 10.83
CA ASP A 75 0.67 6.53 9.84
C ASP A 75 0.13 5.50 8.84
N ILE A 76 -0.72 4.58 9.31
CA ILE A 76 -1.40 3.60 8.46
C ILE A 76 -2.34 4.30 7.49
N VAL A 77 -3.23 5.15 8.00
CA VAL A 77 -4.20 5.90 7.19
C VAL A 77 -3.46 6.81 6.20
N PHE A 78 -2.38 7.45 6.62
CA PHE A 78 -1.53 8.24 5.74
C PHE A 78 -0.98 7.39 4.59
N MET A 79 -0.30 6.27 4.87
CA MET A 79 0.24 5.38 3.85
C MET A 79 -0.84 4.87 2.87
N LEU A 80 -2.00 4.47 3.41
CA LEU A 80 -3.15 4.04 2.60
C LEU A 80 -3.66 5.15 1.69
N SER A 81 -3.85 6.36 2.23
CA SER A 81 -4.36 7.51 1.47
C SER A 81 -3.45 7.87 0.30
N GLN A 82 -2.13 7.86 0.49
CA GLN A 82 -1.17 8.18 -0.57
C GLN A 82 -1.21 7.18 -1.72
N ASN A 83 -1.53 5.91 -1.46
CA ASN A 83 -1.54 4.86 -2.48
C ASN A 83 -2.93 4.70 -3.15
N LEU A 84 -4.01 4.85 -2.38
CA LEU A 84 -5.37 4.52 -2.83
C LEU A 84 -6.13 5.72 -3.39
N PHE A 85 -5.93 6.92 -2.85
CA PHE A 85 -6.66 8.11 -3.28
C PHE A 85 -5.94 8.79 -4.43
N ARG A 86 -6.30 8.37 -5.65
CA ARG A 86 -5.76 8.90 -6.91
C ARG A 86 -6.87 9.21 -7.89
N THR A 87 -6.60 10.14 -8.80
CA THR A 87 -7.48 10.41 -9.94
C THR A 87 -7.51 9.19 -10.84
N LEU A 88 -8.72 8.73 -11.20
CA LEU A 88 -8.87 7.66 -12.17
C LEU A 88 -8.48 8.18 -13.57
N PRO A 89 -7.88 7.33 -14.43
CA PRO A 89 -7.63 7.72 -15.81
C PRO A 89 -8.95 8.12 -16.48
N PRO A 90 -8.93 9.10 -17.40
CA PRO A 90 -10.13 9.51 -18.12
C PRO A 90 -10.76 8.31 -18.83
N SER A 91 -12.08 8.18 -18.74
CA SER A 91 -12.82 7.15 -19.48
C SER A 91 -12.64 7.36 -20.98
N ARG A 92 -12.43 6.28 -21.74
CA ARG A 92 -12.22 6.31 -23.20
C ARG A 92 -13.51 6.43 -24.00
N SER A 93 -14.69 6.56 -23.36
CA SER A 93 -15.98 6.55 -24.06
C SER A 93 -16.18 7.83 -24.90
N HIS A 94 -15.63 7.82 -26.10
CA HIS A 94 -15.91 8.84 -27.11
C HIS A 94 -17.26 8.61 -27.83
N ASP A 95 -17.81 7.38 -27.78
CA ASP A 95 -19.10 7.05 -28.41
C ASP A 95 -19.99 6.25 -27.44
N VAL A 96 -20.82 6.97 -26.69
CA VAL A 96 -21.79 6.37 -25.74
C VAL A 96 -22.84 5.52 -26.48
N ASP A 97 -23.09 5.81 -27.76
CA ASP A 97 -24.09 5.12 -28.58
C ASP A 97 -23.61 3.78 -29.18
N ASN A 98 -22.31 3.48 -29.13
CA ASN A 98 -21.71 2.26 -29.70
C ASN A 98 -20.89 1.45 -28.67
N PHE A 99 -21.14 1.67 -27.38
CA PHE A 99 -20.45 0.96 -26.30
C PHE A 99 -20.89 -0.51 -26.24
N ASP A 100 -20.07 -1.41 -26.77
CA ASP A 100 -20.20 -2.86 -26.55
C ASP A 100 -19.30 -3.29 -25.37
N PRO A 101 -19.88 -3.62 -24.19
CA PRO A 101 -19.10 -4.06 -23.04
C PRO A 101 -18.42 -5.42 -23.23
N GLU A 102 -18.81 -6.22 -24.23
CA GLU A 102 -18.18 -7.51 -24.53
C GLU A 102 -16.90 -7.36 -25.39
N GLU A 103 -16.76 -6.26 -26.14
CA GLU A 103 -15.59 -5.99 -26.99
C GLU A 103 -14.52 -5.10 -26.31
N GLU A 104 -14.82 -4.49 -25.17
CA GLU A 104 -13.87 -3.60 -24.49
C GLU A 104 -12.74 -4.38 -23.80
N GLU A 105 -11.52 -4.31 -24.34
CA GLU A 105 -10.33 -4.87 -23.69
C GLU A 105 -10.14 -4.25 -22.29
N PRO A 106 -10.06 -5.04 -21.21
CA PRO A 106 -9.94 -4.50 -19.87
C PRO A 106 -8.63 -3.75 -19.70
N LEU A 107 -8.71 -2.47 -19.31
CA LEU A 107 -7.55 -1.67 -19.00
C LEU A 107 -6.86 -2.20 -17.73
N LEU A 108 -5.67 -2.76 -17.88
CA LEU A 108 -4.86 -3.21 -16.76
C LEU A 108 -4.20 -2.00 -16.09
N GLU A 109 -4.49 -1.80 -14.79
CA GLU A 109 -3.86 -0.77 -13.96
C GLU A 109 -2.35 -1.05 -13.80
N PRO A 110 -1.45 -0.21 -14.34
CA PRO A 110 -0.01 -0.47 -14.27
C PRO A 110 0.56 -0.54 -12.85
N ALA A 111 -0.06 0.17 -11.89
CA ALA A 111 0.35 0.15 -10.49
C ALA A 111 -0.21 -1.06 -9.70
N TRP A 112 -0.97 -1.95 -10.34
CA TRP A 112 -1.64 -3.09 -9.70
C TRP A 112 -0.73 -3.97 -8.83
N PRO A 113 0.52 -4.27 -9.22
CA PRO A 113 1.42 -5.07 -8.38
C PRO A 113 1.68 -4.47 -6.98
N HIS A 114 1.54 -3.15 -6.81
CA HIS A 114 1.61 -2.51 -5.50
C HIS A 114 0.23 -2.36 -4.88
N LEU A 115 -0.75 -1.91 -5.67
CA LEU A 115 -2.10 -1.63 -5.18
C LEU A 115 -2.78 -2.86 -4.59
N GLN A 116 -2.62 -4.03 -5.21
CA GLN A 116 -3.16 -5.29 -4.68
C GLN A 116 -2.71 -5.52 -3.23
N ILE A 117 -1.42 -5.28 -2.93
CA ILE A 117 -0.84 -5.49 -1.60
C ILE A 117 -1.35 -4.42 -0.62
N VAL A 118 -1.49 -3.18 -1.07
CA VAL A 118 -2.06 -2.09 -0.26
C VAL A 118 -3.52 -2.38 0.11
N TYR A 119 -4.32 -2.92 -0.82
CA TYR A 119 -5.69 -3.35 -0.53
C TYR A 119 -5.74 -4.53 0.44
N GLU A 120 -4.84 -5.51 0.29
CA GLU A 120 -4.74 -6.59 1.28
C GLU A 120 -4.40 -6.03 2.66
N PHE A 121 -3.42 -5.13 2.75
CA PHE A 121 -3.04 -4.49 4.01
C PHE A 121 -4.22 -3.72 4.64
N LEU A 122 -4.96 -2.95 3.84
CA LEU A 122 -6.19 -2.28 4.28
C LEU A 122 -7.21 -3.27 4.85
N LEU A 123 -7.45 -4.38 4.16
CA LEU A 123 -8.38 -5.41 4.61
C LEU A 123 -7.94 -5.97 5.98
N ARG A 124 -6.65 -6.28 6.16
CA ARG A 124 -6.12 -6.73 7.46
C ARG A 124 -6.32 -5.69 8.55
N TYR A 125 -6.08 -4.41 8.24
CA TYR A 125 -6.26 -3.31 9.18
C TYR A 125 -7.71 -3.16 9.63
N VAL A 126 -8.67 -3.16 8.69
CA VAL A 126 -10.10 -3.04 8.99
C VAL A 126 -10.60 -4.24 9.80
N VAL A 127 -10.28 -5.46 9.37
CA VAL A 127 -10.71 -6.70 10.07
C VAL A 127 -10.11 -6.79 11.48
N SER A 128 -8.88 -6.29 11.68
CA SER A 128 -8.28 -6.27 13.01
C SER A 128 -8.87 -5.19 13.93
N ASN A 129 -9.50 -4.15 13.39
CA ASN A 129 -10.16 -3.08 14.15
C ASN A 129 -11.65 -3.36 14.40
N ASP A 130 -12.23 -4.38 13.75
CA ASP A 130 -13.65 -4.76 13.85
C ASP A 130 -14.07 -5.31 15.24
N THR A 131 -13.19 -5.21 16.25
CA THR A 131 -13.54 -5.44 17.67
C THR A 131 -13.65 -4.18 18.53
N ASP A 132 -13.43 -2.96 18.01
CA ASP A 132 -13.79 -1.74 18.74
C ASP A 132 -14.23 -0.60 17.82
N ALA A 133 -15.54 -0.54 17.53
CA ALA A 133 -16.22 0.46 16.70
C ALA A 133 -16.08 1.93 17.18
N LYS A 134 -15.25 2.19 18.19
CA LYS A 134 -14.98 3.52 18.76
C LYS A 134 -13.78 4.23 18.13
N VAL A 135 -12.83 3.52 17.51
CA VAL A 135 -11.59 4.12 16.99
C VAL A 135 -11.73 4.61 15.54
N ALA A 136 -12.61 4.03 14.73
CA ALA A 136 -12.75 4.36 13.31
C ALA A 136 -13.51 5.67 12.98
N LYS A 137 -13.82 6.50 13.98
CA LYS A 137 -14.66 7.71 13.83
C LYS A 137 -13.92 9.05 13.98
N LYS A 138 -12.59 9.06 14.03
CA LYS A 138 -11.81 10.29 14.24
C LYS A 138 -11.06 10.73 12.99
#